data_AF-A0A837HY85-F1
#
_entry.id   AF-A0A837HY85-F1
#
_cell.length_a   1.000
_cell.length_b   1.000
_cell.length_c   1.000
_cell.angle_alpha   90.00
_cell.angle_beta   90.00
_cell.angle_gamma   90.00
#
_symmetry.space_group_name_H-M   'P 1'
#
loop_
_entity.id
_entity.type
_entity.pdbx_description
1 polymer ?
#
loop_
_entity_poly.entity_id
_entity_poly.type
_entity_poly.pdbx_seq_one_letter_code
_entity_poly.pdbx_strand_id
1 'polypeptide(L)'
;MLQRLIKNDHELFVVLFVLLCKLAEENKKGNIVIFPPETFDFPDSIIQDIALFSDKPRRSLKIAKKDINFSFEAETRNDIDMPEAIRRLGITLYHLSAGKSELTHESFLIDGYRAPFEGAGWPLILAMIRGEIESPKIAFKLFRSHRDKTENNSDETSGAETKKEPPIVNPHAALIADWQTFYRDVFGIEMDFPNLAIPKKPEERNWRLLIIIDLLLEALYAKCKSLFPCWRWTDEDLDEIVTENERTAKNGPYAIWAKDNTEADGEWENLSADDIKGKGIKTETLAERFVHELKFFKETGKHLDIANWTLCSGSRYSDGNVPNMNWNDGKMNVNWYNPDNRNDNLCPRQKFLQNNPAVAGLF
;
A
#
# COMPACT_ATOMS: atom_id res chain seq x y z
N MET A 1 0.80 -21.59 -22.51
CA MET A 1 2.20 -22.07 -22.37
C MET A 1 2.89 -21.43 -21.17
N LEU A 2 2.79 -20.11 -20.96
CA LEU A 2 3.33 -19.40 -19.79
C LEU A 2 2.80 -19.92 -18.43
N GLN A 3 1.50 -20.26 -18.34
CA GLN A 3 0.89 -20.88 -17.15
C GLN A 3 1.56 -22.20 -16.71
N ARG A 4 2.23 -22.92 -17.63
CA ARG A 4 2.93 -24.17 -17.32
C ARG A 4 4.36 -23.96 -16.84
N LEU A 5 4.91 -22.78 -17.10
CA LEU A 5 6.30 -22.38 -16.88
C LEU A 5 6.51 -21.70 -15.52
N ILE A 6 5.42 -21.27 -14.87
CA ILE A 6 5.47 -20.51 -13.62
C ILE A 6 4.51 -21.20 -12.66
N LYS A 7 5.02 -22.21 -11.96
CA LYS A 7 4.26 -22.92 -10.93
C LYS A 7 4.34 -22.22 -9.58
N ASN A 8 5.39 -21.43 -9.35
CA ASN A 8 5.66 -20.78 -8.06
C ASN A 8 6.34 -19.41 -8.25
N ASP A 9 6.20 -18.52 -7.26
CA ASP A 9 6.67 -17.12 -7.29
C ASP A 9 8.17 -16.95 -7.62
N HIS A 10 9.00 -17.95 -7.35
CA HIS A 10 10.44 -17.91 -7.63
C HIS A 10 10.77 -18.01 -9.12
N GLU A 11 10.01 -18.80 -9.89
CA GLU A 11 10.20 -18.93 -11.35
C GLU A 11 9.81 -17.61 -12.05
N LEU A 12 8.73 -16.97 -11.57
CA LEU A 12 8.32 -15.64 -12.00
C LEU A 12 9.41 -14.61 -11.73
N PHE A 13 10.02 -14.66 -10.53
CA PHE A 13 11.09 -13.74 -10.13
C PHE A 13 12.32 -13.89 -11.02
N VAL A 14 12.74 -15.11 -11.35
CA VAL A 14 13.91 -15.35 -12.22
C VAL A 14 13.64 -14.88 -13.65
N VAL A 15 12.44 -15.13 -14.19
CA VAL A 15 12.05 -14.64 -15.52
C VAL A 15 11.98 -13.11 -15.55
N LEU A 16 11.33 -12.49 -14.56
CA LEU A 16 11.29 -11.03 -14.39
C LEU A 16 12.69 -10.44 -14.29
N PHE A 17 13.56 -11.08 -13.53
CA PHE A 17 14.93 -10.66 -13.31
C PHE A 17 15.77 -10.64 -14.60
N VAL A 18 15.74 -11.75 -15.38
CA VAL A 18 16.45 -11.82 -16.67
C VAL A 18 15.92 -10.77 -17.64
N LEU A 19 14.62 -10.52 -17.62
CA LEU A 19 14.00 -9.51 -18.49
C LEU A 19 14.36 -8.09 -18.12
N LEU A 20 14.36 -7.76 -16.84
CA LEU A 20 14.75 -6.43 -16.36
C LEU A 20 16.22 -6.13 -16.66
N CYS A 21 17.12 -7.10 -16.44
CA CYS A 21 18.54 -6.93 -16.78
C CYS A 21 18.74 -6.65 -18.27
N LYS A 22 18.05 -7.40 -19.14
CA LYS A 22 18.27 -7.31 -20.58
C LYS A 22 17.58 -6.09 -21.20
N LEU A 23 16.42 -5.67 -20.66
CA LEU A 23 15.80 -4.39 -20.99
C LEU A 23 16.69 -3.20 -20.58
N ALA A 24 17.36 -3.27 -19.43
CA ALA A 24 18.28 -2.22 -18.99
C ALA A 24 19.53 -2.11 -19.90
N GLU A 25 20.01 -3.23 -20.43
CA GLU A 25 21.13 -3.27 -21.39
C GLU A 25 20.75 -2.71 -22.77
N GLU A 26 19.57 -3.07 -23.29
CA GLU A 26 19.13 -2.70 -24.64
C GLU A 26 18.51 -1.29 -24.71
N ASN A 27 17.99 -0.73 -23.60
CA ASN A 27 17.49 0.65 -23.54
C ASN A 27 18.57 1.70 -23.91
N LYS A 28 19.85 1.36 -23.78
CA LYS A 28 20.96 2.24 -24.22
C LYS A 28 21.01 2.44 -25.74
N LYS A 29 20.27 1.64 -26.52
CA LYS A 29 20.36 1.62 -27.99
C LYS A 29 19.08 2.12 -28.70
N GLY A 30 18.01 2.44 -27.96
CA GLY A 30 16.82 3.10 -28.51
C GLY A 30 16.01 2.32 -29.56
N ASN A 31 16.03 0.98 -29.52
CA ASN A 31 15.37 0.13 -30.51
C ASN A 31 14.34 -0.83 -29.90
N ILE A 32 13.43 -1.34 -30.75
CA ILE A 32 12.56 -2.50 -30.47
C ILE A 32 13.44 -3.67 -30.00
N VAL A 33 13.11 -4.22 -28.82
CA VAL A 33 13.88 -5.33 -28.24
C VAL A 33 13.09 -6.61 -28.42
N ILE A 34 13.59 -7.45 -29.33
CA ILE A 34 13.06 -8.80 -29.55
C ILE A 34 13.83 -9.74 -28.62
N PHE A 35 13.11 -10.49 -27.78
CA PHE A 35 13.69 -11.53 -26.92
C PHE A 35 13.42 -12.90 -27.55
N PRO A 36 14.29 -13.41 -28.45
CA PRO A 36 14.13 -14.75 -28.98
C PRO A 36 14.34 -15.79 -27.86
N PRO A 37 13.77 -17.01 -27.93
CA PRO A 37 13.84 -17.99 -26.83
C PRO A 37 15.26 -18.29 -26.32
N GLU A 38 16.25 -18.22 -27.20
CA GLU A 38 17.67 -18.43 -26.90
C GLU A 38 18.29 -17.31 -26.04
N THR A 39 17.56 -16.23 -25.84
CA THR A 39 17.91 -15.09 -24.96
C THR A 39 18.02 -15.51 -23.50
N PHE A 40 17.24 -16.50 -23.10
CA PHE A 40 17.11 -16.96 -21.73
C PHE A 40 18.06 -18.13 -21.49
N ASP A 41 19.37 -17.86 -21.54
CA ASP A 41 20.37 -18.84 -21.15
C ASP A 41 20.44 -18.90 -19.62
N PHE A 42 19.51 -19.65 -19.04
CA PHE A 42 19.48 -19.85 -17.59
C PHE A 42 20.72 -20.66 -17.18
N PRO A 43 21.48 -20.22 -16.16
CA PRO A 43 22.60 -20.99 -15.64
C PRO A 43 22.18 -22.43 -15.33
N ASP A 44 23.03 -23.41 -15.65
CA ASP A 44 22.70 -24.83 -15.43
C ASP A 44 22.32 -25.11 -13.96
N SER A 45 22.79 -24.32 -13.00
CA SER A 45 22.37 -24.37 -11.60
C SER A 45 20.89 -24.02 -11.40
N ILE A 46 20.38 -23.00 -12.10
CA ILE A 46 18.96 -22.62 -12.05
C ILE A 46 18.10 -23.69 -12.74
N ILE A 47 18.59 -24.25 -13.85
CA ILE A 47 17.90 -25.33 -14.55
C ILE A 47 17.86 -26.61 -13.69
N GLN A 48 18.92 -26.89 -12.94
CA GLN A 48 18.97 -28.00 -11.97
C GLN A 48 18.02 -27.78 -10.80
N ASP A 49 17.94 -26.56 -10.27
CA ASP A 49 16.99 -26.20 -9.21
C ASP A 49 15.54 -26.39 -9.70
N ILE A 50 15.18 -25.88 -10.87
CA ILE A 50 13.84 -26.08 -11.48
C ILE A 50 13.55 -27.58 -11.71
N ALA A 51 14.55 -28.36 -12.11
CA ALA A 51 14.41 -29.80 -12.33
C ALA A 51 14.21 -30.61 -11.04
N LEU A 52 14.73 -30.15 -9.91
CA LEU A 52 14.57 -30.74 -8.58
C LEU A 52 13.14 -30.57 -8.03
N PHE A 53 12.44 -29.50 -8.41
CA PHE A 53 11.06 -29.20 -8.00
C PHE A 53 9.98 -29.75 -8.95
N SER A 54 10.37 -30.53 -9.95
CA SER A 54 9.47 -31.24 -10.86
C SER A 54 9.20 -32.66 -10.37
N ASP A 55 7.94 -33.10 -10.38
CA ASP A 55 7.49 -34.43 -9.92
C ASP A 55 8.21 -35.64 -10.59
N LYS A 56 9.05 -35.40 -11.61
CA LYS A 56 9.87 -36.42 -12.30
C LYS A 56 11.31 -35.93 -12.56
N PRO A 57 12.21 -36.01 -11.56
CA PRO A 57 13.52 -35.34 -11.57
C PRO A 57 14.52 -35.82 -12.64
N ARG A 58 14.34 -37.03 -13.20
CA ARG A 58 15.29 -37.63 -14.17
C ARG A 58 14.90 -37.47 -15.63
N ARG A 59 13.69 -36.97 -15.94
CA ARG A 59 13.22 -36.70 -17.31
C ARG A 59 13.20 -35.21 -17.66
N SER A 60 13.59 -34.34 -16.74
CA SER A 60 13.25 -32.92 -16.70
C SER A 60 14.22 -32.01 -17.48
N LEU A 61 15.53 -32.30 -17.59
CA LEU A 61 16.45 -31.32 -18.18
C LEU A 61 16.26 -31.09 -19.69
N LYS A 62 16.05 -32.16 -20.48
CA LYS A 62 15.81 -32.08 -21.93
C LYS A 62 14.40 -31.59 -22.28
N ILE A 63 13.42 -31.83 -21.41
CA ILE A 63 12.03 -31.39 -21.59
C ILE A 63 11.90 -29.92 -21.18
N ALA A 64 12.51 -29.51 -20.06
CA ALA A 64 12.60 -28.11 -19.65
C ALA A 64 13.22 -27.26 -20.76
N LYS A 65 14.39 -27.65 -21.32
CA LYS A 65 15.00 -26.89 -22.44
C LYS A 65 14.14 -26.84 -23.72
N LYS A 66 13.19 -27.76 -23.92
CA LYS A 66 12.31 -27.82 -25.11
C LYS A 66 10.97 -27.07 -24.91
N ASP A 67 10.51 -26.96 -23.67
CA ASP A 67 9.23 -26.32 -23.31
C ASP A 67 9.37 -24.81 -22.99
N ILE A 68 10.61 -24.27 -22.88
CA ILE A 68 10.92 -22.84 -22.68
C ILE A 68 11.03 -22.10 -24.04
N ASN A 69 10.25 -22.49 -25.04
CA ASN A 69 10.18 -21.75 -26.31
C ASN A 69 9.06 -20.71 -26.25
N PHE A 70 9.34 -19.56 -25.64
CA PHE A 70 8.49 -18.37 -25.76
C PHE A 70 9.33 -17.16 -26.15
N SER A 71 8.79 -16.35 -27.07
CA SER A 71 9.34 -15.05 -27.44
C SER A 71 8.30 -13.99 -27.12
N PHE A 72 8.75 -12.79 -26.78
CA PHE A 72 7.89 -11.61 -26.81
C PHE A 72 8.65 -10.43 -27.41
N GLU A 73 7.87 -9.53 -27.99
CA GLU A 73 8.34 -8.24 -28.48
C GLU A 73 7.98 -7.17 -27.45
N ALA A 74 8.95 -6.34 -27.10
CA ALA A 74 8.72 -5.15 -26.31
C ALA A 74 9.13 -3.93 -27.14
N GLU A 75 8.17 -3.06 -27.42
CA GLU A 75 8.43 -1.75 -28.01
C GLU A 75 8.54 -0.72 -26.87
N THR A 76 9.69 -0.06 -26.77
CA THR A 76 9.87 1.06 -25.85
C THR A 76 9.29 2.31 -26.50
N ARG A 77 8.36 2.98 -25.80
CA ARG A 77 7.89 4.28 -26.23
C ARG A 77 8.65 5.38 -25.49
N ASN A 78 9.17 6.35 -26.24
CA ASN A 78 9.95 7.46 -25.69
C ASN A 78 9.12 8.42 -24.82
N ASP A 79 7.78 8.30 -24.82
CA ASP A 79 6.87 9.12 -24.02
C ASP A 79 6.51 8.49 -22.66
N ILE A 80 6.98 7.29 -22.36
CA ILE A 80 6.77 6.62 -21.08
C ILE A 80 8.11 6.55 -20.35
N ASP A 81 8.16 7.08 -19.12
CA ASP A 81 9.37 6.98 -18.32
C ASP A 81 9.67 5.52 -17.93
N MET A 82 10.96 5.21 -17.75
CA MET A 82 11.44 3.84 -17.54
C MET A 82 10.85 3.18 -16.27
N PRO A 83 10.70 3.87 -15.13
CA PRO A 83 10.00 3.31 -13.97
C PRO A 83 8.56 2.87 -14.29
N GLU A 84 7.80 3.66 -15.03
CA GLU A 84 6.43 3.32 -15.42
C GLU A 84 6.38 2.18 -16.43
N ALA A 85 7.32 2.12 -17.38
CA ALA A 85 7.44 1.00 -18.32
C ALA A 85 7.73 -0.33 -17.58
N ILE A 86 8.65 -0.31 -16.61
CA ILE A 86 8.98 -1.46 -15.77
C ILE A 86 7.79 -1.88 -14.91
N ARG A 87 7.06 -0.92 -14.33
CA ARG A 87 5.84 -1.19 -13.55
C ARG A 87 4.79 -1.91 -14.40
N ARG A 88 4.53 -1.41 -15.61
CA ARG A 88 3.57 -2.00 -16.56
C ARG A 88 3.97 -3.41 -17.00
N LEU A 89 5.25 -3.65 -17.23
CA LEU A 89 5.77 -4.98 -17.55
C LEU A 89 5.58 -5.97 -16.38
N GLY A 90 5.88 -5.54 -15.15
CA GLY A 90 5.68 -6.36 -13.95
C GLY A 90 4.22 -6.76 -13.74
N ILE A 91 3.29 -5.81 -13.93
CA ILE A 91 1.85 -6.08 -13.89
C ILE A 91 1.45 -7.09 -14.97
N THR A 92 1.91 -6.90 -16.20
CA THR A 92 1.58 -7.77 -17.34
C THR A 92 2.01 -9.21 -17.08
N LEU A 93 3.25 -9.41 -16.62
CA LEU A 93 3.79 -10.74 -16.36
C LEU A 93 3.06 -11.45 -15.21
N TYR A 94 2.62 -10.71 -14.19
CA TYR A 94 1.79 -11.25 -13.11
C TYR A 94 0.42 -11.74 -13.58
N HIS A 95 -0.27 -10.98 -14.44
CA HIS A 95 -1.56 -11.40 -14.97
C HIS A 95 -1.44 -12.67 -15.83
N LEU A 96 -0.37 -12.76 -16.63
CA LEU A 96 -0.08 -13.93 -17.44
C LEU A 96 0.28 -15.16 -16.58
N SER A 97 1.03 -14.98 -15.48
CA SER A 97 1.40 -16.08 -14.58
C SER A 97 0.25 -16.55 -13.69
N ALA A 98 -0.60 -15.64 -13.23
CA ALA A 98 -1.76 -15.96 -12.40
C ALA A 98 -2.92 -16.60 -13.18
N GLY A 99 -2.80 -16.69 -14.51
CA GLY A 99 -3.84 -17.26 -15.37
C GLY A 99 -5.14 -16.47 -15.40
N LYS A 100 -5.08 -15.18 -15.05
CA LYS A 100 -6.23 -14.29 -14.89
C LYS A 100 -6.55 -13.46 -16.14
N SER A 101 -5.99 -13.78 -17.29
CA SER A 101 -6.29 -13.06 -18.53
C SER A 101 -7.21 -13.87 -19.46
N GLU A 102 -8.45 -13.41 -19.63
CA GLU A 102 -9.30 -13.74 -20.78
C GLU A 102 -8.90 -12.88 -21.98
N LEU A 103 -7.66 -12.95 -22.48
CA LEU A 103 -7.21 -12.02 -23.52
C LEU A 103 -6.32 -12.73 -24.56
N THR A 104 -6.76 -12.66 -25.81
CA THR A 104 -6.10 -13.22 -26.99
C THR A 104 -5.12 -12.23 -27.61
N HIS A 105 -3.89 -12.68 -27.86
CA HIS A 105 -2.84 -12.32 -28.84
C HIS A 105 -2.65 -10.91 -29.47
N GLU A 106 -3.53 -9.93 -29.34
CA GLU A 106 -3.44 -8.68 -30.11
C GLU A 106 -3.46 -7.45 -29.19
N SER A 107 -2.26 -7.00 -28.82
CA SER A 107 -1.92 -5.68 -28.24
C SER A 107 -2.41 -5.35 -26.81
N PHE A 108 -1.51 -4.77 -26.00
CA PHE A 108 -1.78 -4.27 -24.65
C PHE A 108 -1.71 -2.74 -24.60
N LEU A 109 -2.77 -2.10 -24.09
CA LEU A 109 -2.77 -0.74 -23.58
C LEU A 109 -3.17 -0.83 -22.10
N ILE A 110 -2.25 -0.48 -21.19
CA ILE A 110 -2.53 -0.51 -19.76
C ILE A 110 -2.77 0.92 -19.29
N ASP A 111 -4.01 1.17 -18.89
CA ASP A 111 -4.42 2.32 -18.10
C ASP A 111 -4.96 1.83 -16.73
N GLY A 112 -4.58 2.53 -15.67
CA GLY A 112 -5.15 2.42 -14.32
C GLY A 112 -5.11 1.06 -13.61
N TYR A 113 -4.00 0.70 -12.94
CA TYR A 113 -4.08 -0.24 -11.81
C TYR A 113 -3.07 0.07 -10.70
N ARG A 114 -3.54 0.02 -9.44
CA ARG A 114 -2.77 0.11 -8.18
C ARG A 114 -3.16 -1.09 -7.31
N ALA A 115 -2.19 -1.96 -7.02
CA ALA A 115 -2.22 -2.86 -5.87
C ALA A 115 -0.77 -3.05 -5.37
N PRO A 116 -0.51 -3.02 -4.06
CA PRO A 116 0.82 -3.31 -3.53
C PRO A 116 1.03 -4.83 -3.49
N PHE A 117 2.14 -5.29 -4.08
CA PHE A 117 2.64 -6.65 -3.91
C PHE A 117 3.11 -6.82 -2.44
N GLU A 118 2.38 -7.56 -1.63
CA GLU A 118 2.75 -7.87 -0.23
C GLU A 118 3.79 -9.02 -0.12
N GLY A 119 4.39 -9.47 -1.23
CA GLY A 119 5.40 -10.53 -1.24
C GLY A 119 6.77 -10.02 -0.80
N ALA A 120 7.50 -10.83 -0.01
CA ALA A 120 8.84 -10.52 0.50
C ALA A 120 9.89 -10.18 -0.59
N GLY A 121 9.62 -10.50 -1.86
CA GLY A 121 10.47 -10.14 -3.00
C GLY A 121 10.35 -8.71 -3.49
N TRP A 122 9.26 -7.98 -3.18
CA TRP A 122 9.02 -6.65 -3.75
C TRP A 122 9.97 -5.56 -3.24
N PRO A 123 10.30 -5.48 -1.94
CA PRO A 123 11.32 -4.54 -1.46
C PRO A 123 12.67 -4.74 -2.14
N LEU A 124 13.01 -5.99 -2.47
CA LEU A 124 14.26 -6.34 -3.17
C LEU A 124 14.24 -5.90 -4.63
N ILE A 125 13.11 -6.10 -5.33
CA ILE A 125 12.91 -5.61 -6.70
C ILE A 125 13.00 -4.08 -6.74
N LEU A 126 12.37 -3.39 -5.79
CA LEU A 126 12.45 -1.93 -5.65
C LEU A 126 13.89 -1.45 -5.44
N ALA A 127 14.64 -2.08 -4.53
CA ALA A 127 16.03 -1.73 -4.27
C ALA A 127 16.93 -1.94 -5.51
N MET A 128 16.67 -2.99 -6.30
CA MET A 128 17.36 -3.21 -7.57
C MET A 128 17.01 -2.16 -8.63
N ILE A 129 15.73 -1.80 -8.76
CA ILE A 129 15.27 -0.76 -9.71
C ILE A 129 15.88 0.61 -9.36
N ARG A 130 16.05 0.90 -8.06
CA ARG A 130 16.67 2.12 -7.58
C ARG A 130 18.20 2.14 -7.68
N GLY A 131 18.80 1.03 -8.11
CA GLY A 131 20.26 0.88 -8.17
C GLY A 131 20.93 0.76 -6.79
N GLU A 132 20.14 0.55 -5.73
CA GLU A 132 20.63 0.40 -4.35
C GLU A 132 21.34 -0.95 -4.13
N ILE A 133 21.13 -1.91 -5.03
CA ILE A 133 21.83 -3.19 -5.04
C ILE A 133 22.74 -3.25 -6.26
N GLU A 134 24.04 -3.10 -6.00
CA GLU A 134 25.10 -3.01 -7.02
C GLU A 134 25.27 -4.29 -7.84
N SER A 135 24.82 -5.44 -7.32
CA SER A 135 24.95 -6.71 -8.03
C SER A 135 23.78 -7.65 -7.77
N PRO A 136 23.20 -8.24 -8.84
CA PRO A 136 22.16 -9.25 -8.71
C PRO A 136 22.48 -10.45 -7.82
N LYS A 137 23.76 -10.83 -7.73
CA LYS A 137 24.21 -11.92 -6.85
C LYS A 137 23.98 -11.61 -5.36
N ILE A 138 24.06 -10.32 -5.00
CA ILE A 138 23.81 -9.84 -3.65
C ILE A 138 22.31 -9.90 -3.34
N ALA A 139 21.46 -9.48 -4.28
CA ALA A 139 20.01 -9.57 -4.14
C ALA A 139 19.55 -11.02 -3.92
N PHE A 140 20.02 -11.95 -4.75
CA PHE A 140 19.65 -13.36 -4.66
C PHE A 140 20.13 -14.01 -3.34
N LYS A 141 21.32 -13.63 -2.86
CA LYS A 141 21.85 -14.08 -1.56
C LYS A 141 21.03 -13.55 -0.38
N LEU A 142 20.58 -12.30 -0.45
CA LEU A 142 19.72 -11.68 0.56
C LEU A 142 18.33 -12.32 0.61
N PHE A 143 17.75 -12.61 -0.56
CA PHE A 143 16.47 -13.32 -0.69
C PHE A 143 16.55 -14.73 -0.09
N ARG A 144 17.59 -15.50 -0.46
CA ARG A 144 17.82 -16.84 0.07
C ARG A 144 18.03 -16.84 1.59
N SER A 145 18.80 -15.88 2.11
CA SER A 145 19.04 -15.74 3.54
C SER A 145 17.78 -15.40 4.35
N HIS A 146 16.83 -14.65 3.78
CA HIS A 146 15.53 -14.39 4.43
C HIS A 146 14.64 -15.62 4.45
N ARG A 147 14.71 -16.46 3.41
CA ARG A 147 13.96 -17.71 3.32
C ARG A 147 14.54 -18.80 4.23
N ASP A 148 15.84 -19.01 4.23
CA ASP A 148 16.48 -20.03 5.09
C ASP A 148 16.22 -19.74 6.59
N LYS A 149 16.08 -18.46 6.97
CA LYS A 149 15.68 -18.06 8.34
C LYS A 149 14.21 -18.32 8.67
N THR A 150 13.34 -18.40 7.66
CA THR A 150 11.91 -18.69 7.84
C THR A 150 11.63 -20.20 7.77
N GLU A 151 12.45 -20.98 7.05
CA GLU A 151 12.34 -22.44 6.96
C GLU A 151 13.12 -23.19 8.08
N ASN A 152 14.25 -22.67 8.60
CA ASN A 152 15.01 -23.33 9.68
C ASN A 152 14.39 -23.17 11.09
N ASN A 153 13.23 -22.51 11.22
CA ASN A 153 12.50 -22.41 12.50
C ASN A 153 11.46 -23.53 12.69
N SER A 154 11.39 -24.53 11.79
CA SER A 154 10.41 -25.62 11.87
C SER A 154 10.96 -27.01 12.23
N ASP A 155 12.26 -27.20 12.45
CA ASP A 155 12.81 -28.49 12.88
C ASP A 155 14.07 -28.32 13.74
N GLU A 156 13.94 -28.54 15.07
CA GLU A 156 14.88 -29.28 15.96
C GLU A 156 14.55 -29.02 17.45
N THR A 157 14.09 -30.07 18.14
CA THR A 157 14.07 -30.17 19.60
C THR A 157 15.12 -31.16 20.07
N SER A 158 16.14 -30.70 20.80
CA SER A 158 16.60 -31.31 22.07
C SER A 158 17.78 -30.54 22.65
N GLY A 159 17.69 -30.08 23.90
CA GLY A 159 18.81 -29.53 24.65
C GLY A 159 18.39 -28.38 25.55
N ALA A 160 18.47 -28.58 26.86
CA ALA A 160 18.02 -27.64 27.88
C ALA A 160 18.89 -26.38 27.93
N GLU A 161 18.35 -25.25 27.47
CA GLU A 161 18.83 -23.91 27.79
C GLU A 161 17.65 -22.96 27.89
N THR A 162 17.77 -21.99 28.80
CA THR A 162 16.73 -21.05 29.22
C THR A 162 16.07 -20.37 28.03
N LYS A 163 14.75 -20.61 27.86
CA LYS A 163 13.91 -20.00 26.82
C LYS A 163 13.98 -18.47 26.91
N LYS A 164 14.84 -17.86 26.08
CA LYS A 164 14.58 -16.51 25.59
C LYS A 164 13.49 -16.67 24.53
N GLU A 165 12.35 -16.03 24.75
CA GLU A 165 11.29 -15.95 23.75
C GLU A 165 11.89 -15.49 22.41
N PRO A 166 11.52 -16.13 21.28
CA PRO A 166 11.96 -15.68 19.97
C PRO A 166 11.53 -14.21 19.80
N PRO A 167 12.39 -13.35 19.19
CA PRO A 167 12.05 -11.95 19.01
C PRO A 167 10.75 -11.86 18.23
N ILE A 168 9.74 -11.24 18.84
CA ILE A 168 8.43 -10.99 18.24
C ILE A 168 8.66 -10.13 17.00
N VAL A 169 8.64 -10.75 15.81
CA VAL A 169 8.69 -10.03 14.55
C VAL A 169 7.36 -9.32 14.42
N ASN A 170 7.35 -7.99 14.61
CA ASN A 170 6.15 -7.19 14.45
C ASN A 170 5.66 -7.30 13.00
N PRO A 171 4.49 -7.91 12.72
CA PRO A 171 3.99 -8.13 11.35
C PRO A 171 3.68 -6.81 10.62
N HIS A 172 3.63 -5.69 11.34
CA HIS A 172 3.39 -4.36 10.81
C HIS A 172 4.65 -3.49 10.74
N ALA A 173 5.85 -4.05 10.95
CA ALA A 173 7.10 -3.28 10.98
C ALA A 173 7.30 -2.40 9.73
N ALA A 174 6.98 -2.90 8.54
CA ALA A 174 7.08 -2.14 7.30
C ALA A 174 6.08 -0.96 7.25
N LEU A 175 4.84 -1.17 7.70
CA LEU A 175 3.82 -0.11 7.77
C LEU A 175 4.22 0.96 8.79
N ILE A 176 4.73 0.53 9.95
CA ILE A 176 5.24 1.44 10.99
C ILE A 176 6.39 2.29 10.43
N ALA A 177 7.38 1.68 9.78
CA ALA A 177 8.51 2.39 9.19
C ALA A 177 8.10 3.41 8.11
N ASP A 178 7.09 3.08 7.31
CA ASP A 178 6.50 3.99 6.32
C ASP A 178 5.84 5.21 7.00
N TRP A 179 5.10 5.00 8.09
CA TRP A 179 4.52 6.09 8.88
C TRP A 179 5.56 6.95 9.61
N GLN A 180 6.63 6.35 10.14
CA GLN A 180 7.75 7.10 10.70
C GLN A 180 8.39 8.01 9.65
N THR A 181 8.59 7.48 8.44
CA THR A 181 9.10 8.25 7.30
C THR A 181 8.15 9.37 6.90
N PHE A 182 6.84 9.10 6.85
CA PHE A 182 5.84 10.12 6.58
C PHE A 182 5.93 11.30 7.58
N TYR A 183 5.97 11.03 8.88
CA TYR A 183 6.02 12.08 9.89
C TYR A 183 7.32 12.88 9.85
N ARG A 184 8.45 12.21 9.65
CA ARG A 184 9.74 12.88 9.45
C ARG A 184 9.73 13.77 8.21
N ASP A 185 9.30 13.25 7.07
CA ASP A 185 9.41 13.95 5.80
C ASP A 185 8.39 15.11 5.68
N VAL A 186 7.18 14.95 6.24
CA VAL A 186 6.10 15.93 6.13
C VAL A 186 6.18 16.96 7.25
N PHE A 187 6.47 16.54 8.48
CA PHE A 187 6.44 17.42 9.66
C PHE A 187 7.83 17.70 10.26
N GLY A 188 8.88 17.00 9.84
CA GLY A 188 10.20 17.10 10.48
C GLY A 188 10.24 16.45 11.86
N ILE A 189 9.31 15.54 12.16
CA ILE A 189 9.16 14.90 13.47
C ILE A 189 9.66 13.46 13.39
N GLU A 190 10.70 13.15 14.16
CA GLU A 190 11.14 11.78 14.39
C GLU A 190 10.22 11.14 15.45
N MET A 191 9.56 10.04 15.07
CA MET A 191 8.65 9.31 15.95
C MET A 191 9.05 7.84 16.02
N ASP A 192 8.92 7.25 17.20
CA ASP A 192 8.86 5.82 17.37
C ASP A 192 7.44 5.38 17.78
N PHE A 193 7.14 4.12 17.49
CA PHE A 193 5.84 3.52 17.78
C PHE A 193 5.99 2.20 18.56
N PRO A 194 6.78 2.16 19.65
CA PRO A 194 7.17 0.91 20.30
C PRO A 194 5.98 0.14 20.88
N ASN A 195 4.95 0.85 21.35
CA ASN A 195 3.76 0.29 21.98
C ASN A 195 2.48 0.52 21.17
N LEU A 196 2.60 0.83 19.87
CA LEU A 196 1.44 1.12 19.05
C LEU A 196 0.65 -0.17 18.78
N ALA A 197 -0.55 -0.24 19.35
CA ALA A 197 -1.51 -1.28 19.04
C ALA A 197 -2.16 -1.01 17.67
N ILE A 198 -1.83 -1.84 16.68
CA ILE A 198 -2.48 -1.79 15.37
C ILE A 198 -3.68 -2.74 15.38
N PRO A 199 -4.90 -2.26 15.13
CA PRO A 199 -6.07 -3.13 15.04
C PRO A 199 -5.93 -4.20 13.97
N LYS A 200 -6.60 -5.34 14.16
CA LYS A 200 -6.70 -6.35 13.08
C LYS A 200 -7.33 -5.70 11.85
N LYS A 201 -6.66 -5.79 10.71
CA LYS A 201 -7.18 -5.31 9.42
C LYS A 201 -8.51 -6.03 9.11
N PRO A 202 -9.57 -5.30 8.70
CA PRO A 202 -10.81 -5.93 8.26
C PRO A 202 -10.57 -6.86 7.06
N GLU A 203 -11.41 -7.89 6.90
CA GLU A 203 -11.28 -8.90 5.83
C GLU A 203 -11.65 -8.37 4.44
N GLU A 204 -12.50 -7.34 4.41
CA GLU A 204 -12.85 -6.63 3.19
C GLU A 204 -11.60 -6.02 2.54
N ARG A 205 -11.63 -5.88 1.21
CA ARG A 205 -10.55 -5.23 0.47
C ARG A 205 -10.64 -3.71 0.66
N ASN A 206 -9.53 -3.00 0.46
CA ASN A 206 -9.41 -1.54 0.45
C ASN A 206 -9.48 -0.85 1.83
N TRP A 207 -8.58 -1.25 2.75
CA TRP A 207 -8.36 -0.53 4.00
C TRP A 207 -6.94 0.02 4.07
N ARG A 208 -6.83 1.29 4.46
CA ARG A 208 -5.60 2.02 4.70
C ARG A 208 -5.38 2.17 6.20
N LEU A 209 -4.18 1.82 6.66
CA LEU A 209 -3.75 2.09 8.02
C LEU A 209 -3.46 3.57 8.15
N LEU A 210 -4.06 4.24 9.14
CA LEU A 210 -3.68 5.57 9.58
C LEU A 210 -3.09 5.47 11.00
N ILE A 211 -1.92 6.06 11.21
CA ILE A 211 -1.33 6.23 12.55
C ILE A 211 -1.45 7.70 12.89
N ILE A 212 -2.19 8.05 13.94
CA ILE A 212 -2.45 9.42 14.37
C ILE A 212 -1.57 9.73 15.58
N ILE A 213 -0.86 10.86 15.53
CA ILE A 213 -0.04 11.39 16.64
C ILE A 213 -0.64 12.70 17.17
N ASP A 214 -0.14 13.17 18.33
CA ASP A 214 -0.64 14.39 18.97
C ASP A 214 -0.16 15.64 18.24
N LEU A 215 -0.94 16.05 17.24
CA LEU A 215 -0.77 17.30 16.51
C LEU A 215 -2.02 18.15 16.64
N LEU A 216 -1.79 19.45 16.77
CA LEU A 216 -2.81 20.49 16.72
C LEU A 216 -3.51 20.50 15.34
N LEU A 217 -4.82 20.70 15.33
CA LEU A 217 -5.63 20.80 14.12
C LEU A 217 -5.17 21.95 13.23
N GLU A 218 -4.77 23.08 13.82
CA GLU A 218 -4.24 24.22 13.08
C GLU A 218 -2.91 23.87 12.42
N ALA A 219 -2.06 23.07 13.08
CA ALA A 219 -0.80 22.60 12.50
C ALA A 219 -1.02 21.63 11.34
N LEU A 220 -2.02 20.74 11.45
CA LEU A 220 -2.42 19.84 10.36
C LEU A 220 -2.96 20.62 9.16
N TYR A 221 -3.84 21.61 9.39
CA TYR A 221 -4.37 22.47 8.34
C TYR A 221 -3.27 23.32 7.68
N ALA A 222 -2.38 23.93 8.47
CA ALA A 222 -1.25 24.70 7.97
C ALA A 222 -0.32 23.84 7.10
N LYS A 223 -0.11 22.57 7.48
CA LYS A 223 0.66 21.63 6.67
C LYS A 223 -0.02 21.35 5.33
N CYS A 224 -1.33 21.10 5.32
CA CYS A 224 -2.11 20.96 4.08
C CYS A 224 -1.95 22.20 3.19
N LYS A 225 -2.15 23.39 3.76
CA LYS A 225 -2.04 24.68 3.06
C LYS A 225 -0.64 24.94 2.48
N SER A 226 0.41 24.40 3.11
CA SER A 226 1.78 24.49 2.59
C SER A 226 2.05 23.61 1.38
N LEU A 227 1.25 22.56 1.16
CA LEU A 227 1.43 21.57 0.09
C LEU A 227 0.47 21.77 -1.08
N PHE A 228 -0.74 22.27 -0.80
CA PHE A 228 -1.79 22.47 -1.80
C PHE A 228 -2.78 23.57 -1.37
N PRO A 229 -3.55 24.15 -2.32
CA PRO A 229 -4.53 25.17 -2.00
C PRO A 229 -5.57 24.67 -0.99
N CYS A 230 -5.83 25.49 0.02
CA CYS A 230 -6.79 25.19 1.08
C CYS A 230 -7.69 26.39 1.33
N TRP A 231 -8.92 26.12 1.74
CA TRP A 231 -9.85 27.11 2.25
C TRP A 231 -10.58 26.52 3.46
N ARG A 232 -10.97 27.38 4.38
CA ARG A 232 -11.82 27.02 5.51
C ARG A 232 -12.88 28.10 5.71
N TRP A 233 -14.01 27.71 6.29
CA TRP A 233 -15.17 28.60 6.46
C TRP A 233 -14.98 29.73 7.49
N THR A 234 -13.94 29.64 8.31
CA THR A 234 -13.67 30.55 9.44
C THR A 234 -12.19 30.94 9.49
N ASP A 235 -11.90 32.12 10.02
CA ASP A 235 -10.52 32.54 10.30
C ASP A 235 -10.06 32.12 11.70
N GLU A 236 -10.97 31.68 12.57
CA GLU A 236 -10.67 31.21 13.94
C GLU A 236 -9.75 29.98 13.95
N ASP A 237 -9.02 29.82 15.06
CA ASP A 237 -8.12 28.70 15.28
C ASP A 237 -8.92 27.39 15.42
N LEU A 238 -8.59 26.38 14.61
CA LEU A 238 -9.30 25.11 14.61
C LEU A 238 -9.20 24.37 15.95
N ASP A 239 -8.10 24.56 16.69
CA ASP A 239 -7.91 23.96 18.02
C ASP A 239 -8.80 24.62 19.10
N GLU A 240 -9.23 25.87 18.89
CA GLU A 240 -10.14 26.57 19.79
C GLU A 240 -11.61 26.24 19.53
N ILE A 241 -11.99 26.12 18.25
CA ILE A 241 -13.40 25.97 17.87
C ILE A 241 -13.86 24.51 17.76
N VAL A 242 -12.96 23.56 17.51
CA VAL A 242 -13.29 22.12 17.47
C VAL A 242 -13.14 21.53 18.87
N THR A 243 -14.18 21.69 19.68
CA THR A 243 -14.15 21.39 21.12
C THR A 243 -14.36 19.93 21.45
N GLU A 244 -14.99 19.15 20.56
CA GLU A 244 -15.26 17.74 20.80
C GLU A 244 -14.59 16.87 19.74
N ASN A 245 -13.87 15.85 20.21
CA ASN A 245 -13.29 14.82 19.37
C ASN A 245 -13.49 13.48 20.07
N GLU A 246 -14.15 12.53 19.39
CA GLU A 246 -14.38 11.18 19.92
C GLU A 246 -13.07 10.47 20.28
N ARG A 247 -11.96 10.84 19.62
CA ARG A 247 -10.62 10.30 19.85
C ARG A 247 -9.58 11.40 19.70
N THR A 248 -8.56 11.32 20.53
CA THR A 248 -7.39 12.20 20.48
C THR A 248 -6.13 11.40 20.74
N ALA A 249 -4.99 11.89 20.24
CA ALA A 249 -3.69 11.27 20.48
C ALA A 249 -2.98 11.84 21.72
N LYS A 250 -3.70 12.58 22.59
CA LYS A 250 -3.14 13.19 23.82
C LYS A 250 -2.53 12.17 24.78
N ASN A 251 -3.03 10.93 24.75
CA ASN A 251 -2.54 9.81 25.56
C ASN A 251 -1.56 8.90 24.80
N GLY A 252 -1.03 9.39 23.68
CA GLY A 252 -0.11 8.67 22.81
C GLY A 252 -0.72 8.37 21.43
N PRO A 253 0.15 7.98 20.46
CA PRO A 253 -0.29 7.64 19.12
C PRO A 253 -1.26 6.46 19.10
N TYR A 254 -2.20 6.48 18.15
CA TYR A 254 -3.13 5.37 17.93
C TYR A 254 -3.28 5.08 16.44
N ALA A 255 -3.73 3.86 16.13
CA ALA A 255 -3.89 3.39 14.76
C ALA A 255 -5.35 3.06 14.45
N ILE A 256 -5.77 3.39 13.23
CA ILE A 256 -7.10 3.07 12.68
C ILE A 256 -6.98 2.49 11.27
N TRP A 257 -7.96 1.70 10.85
CA TRP A 257 -8.15 1.38 9.44
C TRP A 257 -9.27 2.25 8.87
N ALA A 258 -8.97 3.04 7.84
CA ALA A 258 -9.96 3.82 7.08
C ALA A 258 -10.14 3.21 5.68
N LYS A 259 -11.33 3.33 5.08
CA LYS A 259 -11.54 2.85 3.70
C LYS A 259 -10.64 3.62 2.72
N ASP A 260 -9.91 2.88 1.90
CA ASP A 260 -8.90 3.38 0.94
C ASP A 260 -9.51 3.63 -0.44
N ASN A 261 -10.59 4.40 -0.47
CA ASN A 261 -11.23 4.87 -1.70
C ASN A 261 -10.96 6.37 -1.88
N THR A 262 -10.87 6.87 -3.11
CA THR A 262 -10.70 8.31 -3.34
C THR A 262 -11.89 9.10 -2.82
N GLU A 263 -13.10 8.67 -3.19
CA GLU A 263 -14.35 9.23 -2.66
C GLU A 263 -14.73 8.56 -1.34
N ALA A 264 -15.45 9.30 -0.49
CA ALA A 264 -16.07 8.74 0.69
C ALA A 264 -17.17 7.73 0.33
N ASP A 265 -17.64 6.99 1.32
CA ASP A 265 -18.41 5.77 1.10
C ASP A 265 -19.84 6.07 0.63
N GLY A 266 -20.08 5.96 -0.69
CA GLY A 266 -21.38 6.25 -1.30
C GLY A 266 -22.54 5.39 -0.77
N GLU A 267 -22.28 4.22 -0.19
CA GLU A 267 -23.32 3.41 0.47
C GLU A 267 -23.94 4.11 1.71
N TRP A 268 -23.26 5.13 2.23
CA TRP A 268 -23.67 5.92 3.38
C TRP A 268 -24.01 7.37 3.00
N GLU A 269 -24.27 7.64 1.72
CA GLU A 269 -24.71 8.95 1.24
C GLU A 269 -26.00 9.40 1.94
N ASN A 270 -26.20 10.73 2.03
CA ASN A 270 -27.43 11.33 2.55
C ASN A 270 -27.75 10.96 4.02
N LEU A 271 -26.72 10.62 4.79
CA LEU A 271 -26.81 10.45 6.24
C LEU A 271 -26.36 11.72 6.97
N SER A 272 -27.15 12.13 7.96
CA SER A 272 -26.73 13.16 8.90
C SER A 272 -25.74 12.61 9.92
N ALA A 273 -25.07 13.49 10.67
CA ALA A 273 -24.22 13.06 11.78
C ALA A 273 -25.03 12.32 12.86
N ASP A 274 -26.28 12.71 13.07
CA ASP A 274 -27.18 12.05 14.01
C ASP A 274 -27.62 10.67 13.50
N ASP A 275 -27.82 10.49 12.19
CA ASP A 275 -28.08 9.16 11.61
C ASP A 275 -26.86 8.23 11.77
N ILE A 276 -25.67 8.75 11.49
CA ILE A 276 -24.40 8.02 11.64
C ILE A 276 -24.26 7.53 13.09
N LYS A 277 -24.49 8.43 14.05
CA LYS A 277 -24.46 8.12 15.49
C LYS A 277 -25.54 7.10 15.85
N GLY A 278 -26.78 7.29 15.39
CA GLY A 278 -27.91 6.40 15.65
C GLY A 278 -27.72 4.99 15.07
N LYS A 279 -27.01 4.87 13.95
CA LYS A 279 -26.62 3.59 13.34
C LYS A 279 -25.35 2.98 13.96
N GLY A 280 -24.68 3.68 14.86
CA GLY A 280 -23.43 3.23 15.47
C GLY A 280 -22.25 3.14 14.50
N ILE A 281 -22.31 3.84 13.38
CA ILE A 281 -21.24 3.85 12.37
C ILE A 281 -20.06 4.67 12.91
N LYS A 282 -18.87 4.10 12.89
CA LYS A 282 -17.65 4.80 13.29
C LYS A 282 -17.02 5.47 12.07
N THR A 283 -16.75 6.76 12.21
CA THR A 283 -16.21 7.60 11.14
C THR A 283 -14.97 8.35 11.60
N GLU A 284 -14.27 8.97 10.66
CA GLU A 284 -13.10 9.80 10.96
C GLU A 284 -13.44 11.04 11.82
N THR A 285 -12.50 11.43 12.70
CA THR A 285 -12.40 12.78 13.27
C THR A 285 -11.76 13.72 12.24
N LEU A 286 -11.82 15.03 12.50
CA LEU A 286 -11.17 16.02 11.63
C LEU A 286 -9.64 15.81 11.56
N ALA A 287 -9.00 15.49 12.69
CA ALA A 287 -7.56 15.19 12.72
C ALA A 287 -7.22 13.94 11.90
N GLU A 288 -8.03 12.88 12.02
CA GLU A 288 -7.89 11.65 11.24
C GLU A 288 -7.99 11.95 9.73
N ARG A 289 -8.97 12.76 9.32
CA ARG A 289 -9.18 13.12 7.92
C ARG A 289 -8.06 14.00 7.35
N PHE A 290 -7.49 14.92 8.12
CA PHE A 290 -6.30 15.68 7.70
C PHE A 290 -5.08 14.79 7.47
N VAL A 291 -4.80 13.88 8.41
CA VAL A 291 -3.69 12.93 8.26
C VAL A 291 -3.91 12.02 7.05
N HIS A 292 -5.15 11.59 6.83
CA HIS A 292 -5.53 10.83 5.65
C HIS A 292 -5.25 11.61 4.36
N GLU A 293 -5.66 12.89 4.27
CA GLU A 293 -5.38 13.75 3.10
C GLU A 293 -3.89 13.82 2.82
N LEU A 294 -3.10 14.19 3.83
CA LEU A 294 -1.67 14.41 3.69
C LEU A 294 -0.95 13.13 3.25
N LYS A 295 -1.33 11.99 3.83
CA LYS A 295 -0.76 10.69 3.47
C LYS A 295 -1.12 10.30 2.04
N PHE A 296 -2.40 10.44 1.67
CA PHE A 296 -2.89 10.13 0.33
C PHE A 296 -2.22 11.04 -0.72
N PHE A 297 -2.16 12.34 -0.49
CA PHE A 297 -1.51 13.29 -1.37
C PHE A 297 -0.03 12.98 -1.54
N LYS A 298 0.70 12.68 -0.46
CA LYS A 298 2.13 12.35 -0.53
C LYS A 298 2.41 11.11 -1.38
N GLU A 299 1.53 10.11 -1.35
CA GLU A 299 1.67 8.86 -2.10
C GLU A 299 1.16 8.93 -3.56
N THR A 300 0.29 9.89 -3.86
CA THR A 300 -0.48 9.88 -5.11
C THR A 300 -0.32 11.14 -5.95
N GLY A 301 0.01 12.27 -5.33
CA GLY A 301 -0.13 13.60 -5.91
C GLY A 301 -1.58 14.00 -6.20
N LYS A 302 -2.57 13.26 -5.68
CA LYS A 302 -4.02 13.46 -5.86
C LYS A 302 -4.70 13.78 -4.53
N HIS A 303 -5.96 14.16 -4.61
CA HIS A 303 -6.80 14.54 -3.46
C HIS A 303 -7.94 13.55 -3.25
N LEU A 304 -8.38 13.44 -1.99
CA LEU A 304 -9.58 12.68 -1.63
C LEU A 304 -10.83 13.57 -1.81
N ASP A 305 -11.99 12.92 -1.92
CA ASP A 305 -13.31 13.55 -1.87
C ASP A 305 -13.48 14.63 -2.97
N ILE A 306 -13.27 14.23 -4.23
CA ILE A 306 -13.35 15.12 -5.42
C ILE A 306 -14.81 15.30 -5.84
N ALA A 307 -15.63 14.26 -5.70
CA ALA A 307 -17.04 14.24 -6.09
C ALA A 307 -17.97 14.38 -4.88
N ASN A 308 -17.61 13.81 -3.73
CA ASN A 308 -18.39 13.89 -2.50
C ASN A 308 -17.60 14.54 -1.35
N TRP A 309 -18.23 14.66 -0.18
CA TRP A 309 -17.66 15.35 0.97
C TRP A 309 -17.61 14.39 2.17
N THR A 310 -16.45 14.26 2.80
CA THR A 310 -16.32 13.46 4.03
C THR A 310 -16.88 14.24 5.21
N LEU A 311 -17.99 13.75 5.78
CA LEU A 311 -18.50 14.23 7.07
C LEU A 311 -17.66 13.65 8.21
N CYS A 312 -16.96 14.51 8.95
CA CYS A 312 -16.07 14.12 10.05
C CYS A 312 -16.84 14.02 11.38
N SER A 313 -17.88 13.18 11.44
CA SER A 313 -18.78 13.05 12.60
C SER A 313 -18.13 12.60 13.91
N GLY A 314 -16.85 12.20 13.87
CA GLY A 314 -16.04 12.00 15.07
C GLY A 314 -15.59 13.30 15.75
N SER A 315 -15.87 14.47 15.17
CA SER A 315 -15.53 15.79 15.71
C SER A 315 -16.74 16.71 15.72
N ARG A 316 -16.78 17.68 16.64
CA ARG A 316 -17.78 18.76 16.67
C ARG A 316 -17.15 20.10 17.02
N TYR A 317 -17.73 21.14 16.43
CA TYR A 317 -17.51 22.52 16.83
C TYR A 317 -18.22 22.82 18.16
N SER A 318 -17.88 23.95 18.78
CA SER A 318 -18.45 24.42 20.06
C SER A 318 -19.96 24.65 20.03
N ASP A 319 -20.53 24.89 18.86
CA ASP A 319 -21.96 25.04 18.61
C ASP A 319 -22.68 23.71 18.28
N GLY A 320 -21.94 22.59 18.30
CA GLY A 320 -22.44 21.25 18.01
C GLY A 320 -22.42 20.87 16.53
N ASN A 321 -22.08 21.80 15.63
CA ASN A 321 -21.93 21.53 14.20
C ASN A 321 -20.78 20.56 13.92
N VAL A 322 -20.86 19.87 12.79
CA VAL A 322 -19.93 18.80 12.44
C VAL A 322 -19.01 19.24 11.31
N PRO A 323 -17.67 19.12 11.46
CA PRO A 323 -16.75 19.42 10.39
C PRO A 323 -16.96 18.51 9.18
N ASN A 324 -16.75 19.04 7.99
CA ASN A 324 -16.61 18.23 6.78
C ASN A 324 -15.44 18.72 5.94
N MET A 325 -14.91 17.81 5.11
CA MET A 325 -13.81 18.09 4.21
C MET A 325 -14.11 17.56 2.81
N ASN A 326 -13.71 18.34 1.80
CA ASN A 326 -13.83 17.96 0.40
C ASN A 326 -12.80 18.69 -0.48
N TRP A 327 -12.58 18.19 -1.68
CA TRP A 327 -11.83 18.88 -2.71
C TRP A 327 -12.81 19.58 -3.67
N ASN A 328 -12.85 20.91 -3.66
CA ASN A 328 -13.74 21.68 -4.52
C ASN A 328 -13.04 22.94 -5.05
N ASP A 329 -13.32 23.34 -6.29
CA ASP A 329 -12.71 24.50 -6.95
C ASP A 329 -11.16 24.52 -6.87
N GLY A 330 -10.53 23.34 -6.95
CA GLY A 330 -9.08 23.18 -6.91
C GLY A 330 -8.43 23.43 -5.54
N LYS A 331 -9.19 23.29 -4.45
CA LYS A 331 -8.73 23.48 -3.07
C LYS A 331 -9.37 22.46 -2.12
N MET A 332 -8.63 22.11 -1.07
CA MET A 332 -9.17 21.36 0.05
C MET A 332 -9.97 22.33 0.94
N ASN A 333 -11.27 22.09 1.04
CA ASN A 333 -12.16 22.88 1.87
C ASN A 333 -12.38 22.22 3.22
N VAL A 334 -12.38 23.02 4.28
CA VAL A 334 -12.87 22.65 5.61
C VAL A 334 -14.14 23.45 5.88
N ASN A 335 -15.26 22.77 6.05
CA ASN A 335 -16.59 23.33 6.26
C ASN A 335 -17.21 22.79 7.55
N TRP A 336 -18.43 23.22 7.84
CA TRP A 336 -19.27 22.66 8.89
C TRP A 336 -20.65 22.29 8.33
N TYR A 337 -21.38 21.48 9.09
CA TYR A 337 -22.73 21.07 8.76
C TYR A 337 -23.57 20.93 10.03
N ASN A 338 -24.86 21.27 9.97
CA ASN A 338 -25.75 20.96 11.08
C ASN A 338 -25.83 19.44 11.26
N PRO A 339 -25.84 18.94 12.50
CA PRO A 339 -25.79 17.50 12.77
C PRO A 339 -27.03 16.72 12.29
N ASP A 340 -28.15 17.40 12.09
CA ASP A 340 -29.44 16.85 11.64
C ASP A 340 -29.66 16.99 10.13
N ASN A 341 -28.93 17.89 9.46
CA ASN A 341 -29.04 18.08 8.03
C ASN A 341 -28.54 16.84 7.26
N ARG A 342 -29.11 16.63 6.08
CA ARG A 342 -28.72 15.57 5.14
C ARG A 342 -28.43 16.15 3.76
N ASN A 343 -27.52 15.52 3.02
CA ASN A 343 -27.17 15.92 1.66
C ASN A 343 -26.64 14.70 0.89
N ASP A 344 -27.02 14.57 -0.37
CA ASP A 344 -26.56 13.47 -1.23
C ASP A 344 -25.03 13.50 -1.46
N ASN A 345 -24.39 14.65 -1.30
CA ASN A 345 -22.92 14.77 -1.37
C ASN A 345 -22.21 14.46 -0.04
N LEU A 346 -22.95 14.31 1.08
CA LEU A 346 -22.35 13.99 2.37
C LEU A 346 -22.25 12.48 2.54
N CYS A 347 -21.01 12.01 2.60
CA CYS A 347 -20.70 10.61 2.80
C CYS A 347 -19.71 10.50 3.96
N PRO A 348 -20.03 9.79 5.06
CA PRO A 348 -19.03 9.47 6.05
C PRO A 348 -17.99 8.52 5.45
N ARG A 349 -16.76 8.59 5.96
CA ARG A 349 -15.74 7.58 5.72
C ARG A 349 -15.71 6.60 6.89
N GLN A 350 -16.10 5.36 6.63
CA GLN A 350 -16.12 4.31 7.62
C GLN A 350 -14.70 3.96 8.06
N LYS A 351 -14.58 3.59 9.33
CA LYS A 351 -13.34 3.11 9.90
C LYS A 351 -13.50 1.97 10.89
N PHE A 352 -12.39 1.28 11.13
CA PHE A 352 -12.27 0.22 12.13
C PHE A 352 -11.17 0.53 13.14
N LEU A 353 -11.50 0.25 14.40
CA LEU A 353 -10.66 0.37 15.59
C LEU A 353 -10.68 -0.97 16.32
N GLN A 354 -9.63 -1.27 17.07
CA GLN A 354 -9.67 -2.39 18.01
C GLN A 354 -10.58 -1.97 19.16
N ASN A 355 -11.65 -2.72 19.40
CA ASN A 355 -12.32 -2.66 20.70
C ASN A 355 -11.29 -3.10 21.74
N ASN A 356 -10.80 -2.19 22.57
CA ASN A 356 -10.03 -2.57 23.73
C ASN A 356 -11.02 -3.13 24.76
N PRO A 357 -11.08 -4.44 25.02
CA PRO A 357 -12.03 -4.99 25.98
C PRO A 357 -11.78 -4.47 27.41
N ALA A 358 -10.64 -3.83 27.68
CA ALA A 358 -10.29 -3.27 28.97
C ALA A 358 -11.02 -1.96 29.35
N VAL A 359 -11.74 -1.31 28.42
CA VAL A 359 -12.46 -0.04 28.69
C VAL A 359 -13.98 -0.20 28.66
N ALA A 360 -14.50 -1.37 28.30
CA ALA A 360 -15.94 -1.65 28.22
C ALA A 360 -16.64 -1.83 29.59
N GLY A 361 -15.96 -1.54 30.71
CA GLY A 361 -16.46 -1.74 32.07
C GLY A 361 -16.43 -0.50 32.98
N LEU A 362 -16.19 0.70 32.44
CA LEU A 362 -16.18 1.95 33.21
C LEU A 362 -16.98 3.04 32.49
N PHE A 363 -18.27 2.80 32.25
CA PHE A 363 -19.29 3.84 32.13
C PHE A 363 -20.61 3.33 32.70
#